data_AF-A0A924RSA4-F1
#
_entry.id   AF-A0A924RSA4-F1
#
_cell.length_a   1.000
_cell.length_b   1.000
_cell.length_c   1.000
_cell.angle_alpha   90.00
_cell.angle_beta   90.00
_cell.angle_gamma   90.00
#
_symmetry.space_group_name_H-M   'P 1'
#
loop_
_entity.id
_entity.type
_entity.pdbx_description
1 polymer ?
#
loop_
_entity_poly.entity_id
_entity_poly.type
_entity_poly.pdbx_seq_one_letter_code
_entity_poly.pdbx_strand_id
1 'polypeptide(L)'
;MQRRQFLQSAGAAGLAISSGKLFAASNITNNNTPRLLIVFLRGGYDAANLLVPTSSSFYYESRPNIAIAKPSTAPDSALLLNSDWGLHPALRETIYPMFKNGEAAFIPFAGTPNISRSHFETQDSIELGQPLEQSKNYRSGF
;
A
#
# COMPACT_ATOMS: atom_id res chain seq x y z
N MET A 1 60.24 10.23 -7.60
CA MET A 1 58.87 10.79 -7.77
C MET A 1 58.77 12.10 -7.01
N GLN A 2 58.33 13.19 -7.63
CA GLN A 2 58.25 14.51 -6.99
C GLN A 2 56.92 14.64 -6.22
N ARG A 3 56.98 14.85 -4.90
CA ARG A 3 55.82 15.04 -3.99
C ARG A 3 54.76 16.01 -4.54
N ARG A 4 55.20 17.04 -5.28
CA ARG A 4 54.33 18.04 -5.91
C ARG A 4 53.43 17.45 -6.99
N GLN A 5 53.95 16.55 -7.82
CA GLN A 5 53.17 15.88 -8.85
C GLN A 5 52.13 14.94 -8.24
N PHE A 6 52.50 14.23 -7.16
CA PHE A 6 51.58 13.36 -6.43
C PHE A 6 50.41 14.12 -5.79
N LEU A 7 50.66 15.27 -5.18
CA LEU A 7 49.61 16.11 -4.59
C LEU A 7 48.70 16.73 -5.66
N GLN A 8 49.27 17.12 -6.81
CA GLN A 8 48.49 17.64 -7.94
C GLN A 8 47.59 16.57 -8.56
N SER A 9 48.09 15.35 -8.74
CA SER A 9 47.28 14.24 -9.27
C SER A 9 46.25 13.72 -8.26
N ALA A 10 46.57 13.68 -6.96
CA ALA A 10 45.62 13.33 -5.91
C ALA A 10 44.46 14.35 -5.78
N GLY A 11 44.75 15.65 -5.92
CA GLY A 11 43.73 16.70 -5.93
C GLY A 11 42.80 16.64 -7.14
N ALA A 12 43.33 16.31 -8.32
CA ALA A 12 42.53 16.15 -9.54
C ALA A 12 41.63 14.90 -9.52
N ALA A 13 42.08 13.81 -8.88
CA ALA A 13 41.30 12.59 -8.74
C ALA A 13 40.01 12.78 -7.94
N GLY A 14 39.99 13.71 -6.97
CA GLY A 14 38.80 14.01 -6.16
C GLY A 14 37.62 14.58 -6.96
N LEU A 15 37.87 15.24 -8.10
CA LEU A 15 36.83 15.79 -8.97
C LEU A 15 36.25 14.77 -9.97
N ALA A 16 36.90 13.61 -10.15
CA ALA A 16 36.42 12.57 -11.05
C ALA A 16 35.41 11.60 -10.39
N ILE A 17 35.24 11.66 -9.06
CA ILE A 17 34.39 10.73 -8.30
C ILE A 17 32.95 11.26 -8.14
N SER A 18 32.66 12.49 -8.56
CA SER A 18 31.33 13.11 -8.39
C SER A 18 30.33 12.83 -9.52
N SER A 19 30.58 11.83 -10.39
CA SER A 19 29.52 11.31 -11.29
C SER A 19 28.60 10.34 -10.54
N GLY A 20 28.02 10.81 -9.42
CA GLY A 20 26.86 10.16 -8.83
C GLY A 20 25.76 10.18 -9.90
N LYS A 21 25.48 9.04 -10.53
CA LYS A 21 24.28 8.90 -11.33
C LYS A 21 23.10 9.01 -10.36
N LEU A 22 22.52 10.20 -10.28
CA LEU A 22 21.23 10.41 -9.66
C LEU A 22 20.19 9.70 -10.54
N PHE A 23 19.94 8.42 -10.28
CA PHE A 23 18.84 7.65 -10.88
C PHE A 23 17.48 8.04 -10.27
N ALA A 24 17.30 9.31 -9.91
CA ALA A 24 16.11 9.78 -9.21
C ALA A 24 15.65 11.14 -9.73
N ALA A 25 15.49 11.23 -11.04
CA ALA A 25 14.54 12.15 -11.65
C ALA A 25 14.14 11.56 -12.99
N SER A 26 12.99 10.87 -13.03
CA SER A 26 12.30 10.68 -14.30
C SER A 26 12.14 12.07 -14.94
N ASN A 27 12.49 12.22 -16.22
CA ASN A 27 12.22 13.44 -16.97
C ASN A 27 10.69 13.60 -17.08
N ILE A 28 10.06 14.16 -16.04
CA ILE A 28 8.65 14.55 -16.03
C ILE A 28 8.53 15.82 -16.86
N THR A 29 8.70 15.71 -18.18
CA THR A 29 8.48 16.80 -19.13
C THR A 29 7.12 16.69 -19.82
N ASN A 30 6.42 15.56 -19.64
CA ASN A 30 5.09 15.31 -20.19
C ASN A 30 4.04 15.19 -19.08
N ASN A 31 3.11 16.15 -19.03
CA ASN A 31 1.96 16.12 -18.13
C ASN A 31 0.95 14.98 -18.44
N ASN A 32 1.17 14.24 -19.53
CA ASN A 32 0.31 13.14 -19.99
C ASN A 32 0.81 11.73 -19.61
N THR A 33 1.87 11.59 -18.82
CA THR A 33 2.31 10.27 -18.36
C THR A 33 1.36 9.76 -17.27
N PRO A 34 0.75 8.56 -17.42
CA PRO A 34 -0.07 7.96 -16.38
C PRO A 34 0.70 7.85 -15.06
N ARG A 35 0.06 8.22 -13.94
CA ARG A 35 0.65 8.18 -12.60
C ARG A 35 -0.09 7.16 -11.74
N LEU A 36 0.67 6.36 -11.01
CA LEU A 36 0.15 5.47 -9.98
C LEU A 36 0.49 6.06 -8.61
N LEU A 37 -0.53 6.21 -7.77
CA LEU A 37 -0.36 6.53 -6.35
C LEU A 37 -0.73 5.30 -5.54
N ILE A 38 0.22 4.82 -4.73
CA ILE A 38 -0.01 3.72 -3.78
C ILE A 38 -0.04 4.33 -2.38
N VAL A 39 -1.16 4.15 -1.68
CA VAL A 39 -1.33 4.58 -0.28
C VAL A 39 -1.37 3.33 0.59
N PHE A 40 -0.32 3.14 1.39
CA PHE A 40 -0.24 2.04 2.34
C PHE A 40 -0.64 2.52 3.74
N LEU A 41 -1.81 2.07 4.21
CA LEU A 41 -2.35 2.46 5.52
C LEU A 41 -1.68 1.62 6.62
N ARG A 42 -0.80 2.24 7.41
CA ARG A 42 -0.19 1.60 8.58
C ARG A 42 -1.03 1.89 9.84
N GLY A 43 -1.30 0.86 10.64
CA GLY A 43 -2.00 0.99 11.92
C GLY A 43 -3.10 -0.04 12.14
N GLY A 44 -3.96 0.22 13.11
CA GLY A 44 -5.13 -0.61 13.41
C GLY A 44 -6.23 -0.37 12.38
N TYR A 45 -6.38 -1.29 11.44
CA TYR A 45 -7.41 -1.26 10.40
C TYR A 45 -8.21 -2.56 10.42
N ASP A 46 -9.50 -2.47 10.70
CA ASP A 46 -10.40 -3.61 10.70
C ASP A 46 -11.04 -3.78 9.32
N ALA A 47 -10.36 -4.55 8.45
CA ALA A 47 -10.79 -4.77 7.08
C ALA A 47 -12.20 -5.38 6.98
N ALA A 48 -12.63 -6.18 7.95
CA ALA A 48 -13.95 -6.81 7.95
C ALA A 48 -15.07 -5.88 8.44
N ASN A 49 -14.74 -4.77 9.10
CA ASN A 49 -15.70 -3.70 9.35
C ASN A 49 -15.70 -2.64 8.25
N LEU A 50 -14.60 -2.48 7.48
CA LEU A 50 -14.64 -1.64 6.27
C LEU A 50 -15.46 -2.32 5.16
N LEU A 51 -15.04 -3.50 4.73
CA LEU A 51 -15.71 -4.31 3.71
C LEU A 51 -16.43 -5.46 4.42
N VAL A 52 -17.71 -5.24 4.71
CA VAL A 52 -18.53 -6.07 5.59
C VAL A 52 -19.05 -7.29 4.82
N PRO A 53 -18.74 -8.53 5.23
CA PRO A 53 -19.28 -9.75 4.59
C PRO A 53 -20.71 -10.01 5.08
N THR A 54 -21.68 -9.26 4.55
CA THR A 54 -23.07 -9.22 5.05
C THR A 54 -23.82 -10.55 4.94
N SER A 55 -23.39 -11.47 4.07
CA SER A 55 -23.95 -12.82 3.96
C SER A 55 -23.36 -13.82 4.96
N SER A 56 -22.26 -13.50 5.64
CA SER A 56 -21.57 -14.40 6.57
C SER A 56 -22.17 -14.36 7.98
N SER A 57 -22.77 -15.46 8.46
CA SER A 57 -23.22 -15.57 9.86
C SER A 57 -22.05 -15.51 10.84
N PHE A 58 -20.92 -16.12 10.47
CA PHE A 58 -19.69 -16.13 11.27
C PHE A 58 -19.19 -14.72 11.61
N TYR A 59 -19.31 -13.76 10.70
CA TYR A 59 -18.95 -12.36 10.97
C TYR A 59 -19.76 -11.79 12.13
N TYR A 60 -21.08 -12.02 12.16
CA TYR A 60 -21.96 -11.53 13.21
C TYR A 60 -21.75 -12.28 14.54
N GLU A 61 -21.61 -13.60 14.48
CA GLU A 61 -21.39 -14.46 15.64
C GLU A 61 -20.05 -14.18 16.33
N SER A 62 -18.99 -13.93 15.56
CA SER A 62 -17.65 -13.64 16.09
C SER A 62 -17.47 -12.20 16.60
N ARG A 63 -18.41 -11.29 16.29
CA ARG A 63 -18.30 -9.85 16.57
C ARG A 63 -19.57 -9.27 17.23
N PRO A 64 -20.07 -9.86 18.32
CA PRO A 64 -21.38 -9.51 18.89
C PRO A 64 -21.50 -8.03 19.30
N ASN A 65 -20.38 -7.38 19.65
CA ASN A 65 -20.38 -6.00 20.15
C ASN A 65 -19.94 -4.96 19.11
N ILE A 66 -19.40 -5.38 17.96
CA ILE A 66 -18.77 -4.47 16.99
C ILE A 66 -19.17 -4.73 15.54
N ALA A 67 -19.99 -5.74 15.25
CA ALA A 67 -20.46 -6.02 13.91
C ALA A 67 -21.29 -4.86 13.36
N ILE A 68 -21.08 -4.51 12.09
CA ILE A 68 -21.92 -3.55 11.38
C ILE A 68 -23.21 -4.24 10.95
N ALA A 69 -24.35 -3.65 11.30
CA ALA A 69 -25.66 -4.19 10.97
C ALA A 69 -25.82 -4.42 9.46
N LYS A 70 -26.59 -5.46 9.10
CA LYS A 70 -26.93 -5.77 7.71
C LYS A 70 -27.58 -4.55 7.03
N PRO A 71 -27.39 -4.37 5.70
CA PRO A 71 -27.95 -3.22 4.99
C PRO A 71 -29.45 -3.06 5.22
N SER A 72 -29.84 -1.84 5.61
CA SER A 72 -31.22 -1.48 5.91
C SER A 72 -31.44 0.02 5.66
N THR A 73 -32.60 0.55 6.04
CA THR A 73 -32.87 1.99 6.03
C THR A 73 -32.20 2.73 7.19
N ALA A 74 -31.62 2.02 8.17
CA ALA A 74 -30.94 2.63 9.30
C ALA A 74 -29.60 3.28 8.87
N PRO A 75 -29.27 4.49 9.36
CA PRO A 75 -28.09 5.25 8.92
C PRO A 75 -26.75 4.61 9.31
N ASP A 76 -26.75 3.80 10.36
CA ASP A 76 -25.60 3.07 10.92
C ASP A 76 -25.47 1.64 10.37
N SER A 77 -26.36 1.21 9.48
CA SER A 77 -26.24 -0.07 8.79
C SER A 77 -25.26 -0.02 7.62
N ALA A 78 -24.73 -1.19 7.25
CA ALA A 78 -23.82 -1.32 6.12
C ALA A 78 -24.46 -0.81 4.82
N LEU A 79 -23.67 -0.15 4.00
CA LEU A 79 -24.08 0.28 2.66
C LEU A 79 -24.01 -0.91 1.71
N LEU A 80 -25.09 -1.23 1.02
CA LEU A 80 -25.12 -2.40 0.13
C LEU A 80 -24.16 -2.24 -1.07
N LEU A 81 -23.22 -3.17 -1.24
CA LEU A 81 -22.40 -3.26 -2.45
C LEU A 81 -22.97 -4.31 -3.42
N ASN A 82 -23.30 -5.50 -2.91
CA ASN A 82 -23.96 -6.59 -3.63
C ASN A 82 -24.64 -7.57 -2.63
N SER A 83 -25.03 -8.78 -3.08
CA SER A 83 -25.68 -9.80 -2.24
C SER A 83 -24.87 -10.22 -1.01
N ASP A 84 -23.54 -10.16 -1.10
CA ASP A 84 -22.63 -10.76 -0.13
C ASP A 84 -21.85 -9.73 0.68
N TRP A 85 -21.75 -8.50 0.16
CA TRP A 85 -20.88 -7.47 0.69
C TRP A 85 -21.59 -6.15 0.93
N GLY A 86 -21.19 -5.48 2.01
CA GLY A 86 -21.51 -4.11 2.31
C GLY A 86 -20.28 -3.28 2.65
N LEU A 87 -20.45 -1.96 2.75
CA LEU A 87 -19.42 -1.00 3.11
C LEU A 87 -19.78 -0.31 4.42
N HIS A 88 -18.78 0.02 5.23
CA HIS A 88 -18.98 0.76 6.48
C HIS A 88 -19.77 2.07 6.26
N PRO A 89 -20.77 2.39 7.10
CA PRO A 89 -21.62 3.59 6.94
C PRO A 89 -20.84 4.91 6.96
N ALA A 90 -19.70 4.96 7.65
CA ALA A 90 -18.81 6.14 7.67
C ALA A 90 -18.26 6.52 6.28
N LEU A 91 -18.34 5.61 5.29
CA LEU A 91 -17.87 5.83 3.93
C LEU A 91 -18.98 6.28 2.97
N ARG A 92 -20.20 6.55 3.48
CA ARG A 92 -21.38 6.90 2.69
C ARG A 92 -21.17 8.10 1.79
N GLU A 93 -20.51 9.14 2.29
CA GLU A 93 -20.31 10.39 1.57
C GLU A 93 -18.98 10.45 0.80
N THR A 94 -18.11 9.43 0.94
CA THR A 94 -16.73 9.47 0.41
C THR A 94 -16.47 8.38 -0.62
N ILE A 95 -16.29 7.13 -0.17
CA ILE A 95 -15.91 6.01 -1.06
C ILE A 95 -17.13 5.36 -1.71
N TYR A 96 -18.28 5.35 -1.03
CA TYR A 96 -19.48 4.73 -1.58
C TYR A 96 -19.92 5.34 -2.92
N PRO A 97 -19.94 6.68 -3.11
CA PRO A 97 -20.25 7.29 -4.40
C PRO A 97 -19.25 6.88 -5.50
N MET A 98 -17.95 6.80 -5.18
CA MET A 98 -16.92 6.34 -6.12
C MET A 98 -17.18 4.90 -6.57
N PHE A 99 -17.54 4.00 -5.64
CA PHE A 99 -17.92 2.63 -6.00
C PHE A 99 -19.15 2.60 -6.91
N LYS A 100 -20.18 3.40 -6.60
CA LYS A 100 -21.40 3.51 -7.42
C LYS A 100 -21.12 4.04 -8.84
N ASN A 101 -20.09 4.89 -8.99
CA ASN A 101 -19.64 5.42 -10.27
C ASN A 101 -18.67 4.49 -11.02
N GLY A 102 -18.28 3.36 -10.44
CA GLY A 102 -17.26 2.46 -11.03
C GLY A 102 -15.82 2.96 -10.90
N GLU A 103 -15.57 3.92 -10.02
CA GLU A 103 -14.26 4.55 -9.77
C GLU A 103 -13.51 3.88 -8.60
N ALA A 104 -14.18 3.05 -7.82
CA ALA A 104 -13.58 2.28 -6.72
C ALA A 104 -13.92 0.79 -6.84
N ALA A 105 -12.95 -0.06 -6.48
CA ALA A 105 -13.10 -1.50 -6.41
C ALA A 105 -12.50 -2.03 -5.11
N PHE A 106 -13.07 -3.11 -4.60
CA PHE A 106 -12.60 -3.79 -3.39
C PHE A 106 -12.17 -5.21 -3.74
N ILE A 107 -10.99 -5.60 -3.26
CA ILE A 107 -10.42 -6.92 -3.49
C ILE A 107 -10.25 -7.61 -2.13
N PRO A 108 -11.25 -8.40 -1.68
CA PRO A 108 -11.10 -9.16 -0.45
C PRO A 108 -10.04 -10.26 -0.64
N PHE A 109 -9.47 -10.73 0.48
CA PHE A 109 -8.47 -11.80 0.49
C PHE A 109 -7.18 -11.49 -0.28
N ALA A 110 -6.88 -10.22 -0.54
CA ALA A 110 -5.57 -9.78 -1.00
C ALA A 110 -4.58 -9.80 0.18
N GLY A 111 -3.49 -10.56 0.05
CA GLY A 111 -2.53 -10.72 1.13
C GLY A 111 -1.31 -11.55 0.72
N THR A 112 -0.55 -11.97 1.72
CA THR A 112 0.67 -12.75 1.58
C THR A 112 0.50 -14.14 2.18
N PRO A 113 1.12 -15.20 1.62
CA PRO A 113 1.20 -16.51 2.27
C PRO A 113 2.08 -16.51 3.52
N ASN A 114 2.80 -15.41 3.80
CA ASN A 114 3.58 -15.26 5.02
C ASN A 114 2.66 -15.27 6.25
N ILE A 115 2.86 -16.25 7.14
CA ILE A 115 2.10 -16.45 8.37
C ILE A 115 2.71 -15.74 9.59
N SER A 116 3.73 -14.90 9.40
CA SER A 116 4.35 -14.11 10.46
C SER A 116 3.30 -13.24 11.15
N ARG A 117 3.35 -13.23 12.48
CA ARG A 117 2.51 -12.38 13.33
C ARG A 117 3.17 -11.03 13.63
N SER A 118 4.34 -10.76 13.05
CA SER A 118 5.05 -9.50 13.21
C SER A 118 4.52 -8.45 12.24
N HIS A 119 3.95 -7.37 12.78
CA HIS A 119 3.55 -6.22 11.95
C HIS A 119 4.75 -5.62 11.20
N PHE A 120 5.93 -5.52 11.84
CA PHE A 120 7.13 -4.94 11.22
C PHE A 120 7.62 -5.77 10.04
N GLU A 121 7.65 -7.10 10.19
CA GLU A 121 8.13 -7.99 9.13
C GLU A 121 7.19 -7.99 7.92
N THR A 122 5.88 -7.98 8.16
CA THR A 122 4.87 -7.90 7.09
C THR A 122 4.94 -6.55 6.38
N GLN A 123 5.12 -5.45 7.12
CA GLN A 123 5.34 -4.12 6.54
C GLN A 123 6.57 -4.09 5.65
N ASP A 124 7.72 -4.52 6.17
CA ASP A 124 8.97 -4.61 5.40
C ASP A 124 8.78 -5.43 4.13
N SER A 125 8.07 -6.56 4.21
CA SER A 125 7.87 -7.46 3.05
C SER A 125 6.96 -6.85 1.98
N ILE A 126 5.86 -6.19 2.38
CA ILE A 126 4.94 -5.52 1.45
C ILE A 126 5.63 -4.33 0.79
N GLU A 127 6.38 -3.54 1.57
CA GLU A 127 7.08 -2.35 1.09
C GLU A 127 8.27 -2.69 0.19
N LEU A 128 8.95 -3.80 0.45
CA LEU A 128 10.02 -4.31 -0.41
C LEU A 128 9.48 -4.78 -1.77
N GLY A 129 8.22 -5.24 -1.84
CA GLY A 129 7.58 -5.68 -3.08
C GLY A 129 8.27 -6.86 -3.77
N GLN A 130 9.09 -7.63 -3.04
CA GLN A 130 9.87 -8.76 -3.57
C GLN A 130 9.19 -10.11 -3.30
N PRO A 131 9.52 -11.15 -4.09
CA PRO A 131 9.11 -12.51 -3.79
C PRO A 131 9.57 -12.94 -2.39
N LEU A 132 8.66 -13.54 -1.61
CA LEU A 132 8.90 -13.90 -0.21
C LEU A 132 9.93 -15.03 -0.03
N GLU A 133 10.13 -15.86 -1.04
CA GLU A 133 11.02 -17.03 -0.98
C GLU A 133 12.49 -16.70 -1.30
N GLN A 134 12.81 -15.44 -1.62
CA GLN A 134 14.16 -15.01 -1.96
C GLN A 134 14.80 -14.19 -0.84
N SER A 135 16.14 -14.19 -0.79
CA SER A 135 16.88 -13.30 0.10
C SER A 135 16.54 -11.84 -0.20
N LYS A 136 16.19 -11.06 0.83
CA LYS A 136 15.89 -9.63 0.69
C LYS A 136 17.03 -8.90 -0.03
N ASN A 137 16.72 -8.28 -1.17
CA ASN A 137 17.70 -7.52 -1.95
C ASN A 137 17.39 -6.03 -1.91
N TYR A 138 17.97 -5.28 -0.97
CA TYR A 138 17.76 -3.83 -0.84
C TYR A 138 18.29 -2.99 -2.01
N ARG A 139 18.85 -3.62 -3.05
CA ARG A 139 19.37 -2.99 -4.26
C ARG A 139 18.57 -3.35 -5.51
N SER A 140 17.36 -3.89 -5.38
CA SER A 140 16.50 -4.28 -6.50
C SER A 140 16.17 -3.14 -7.46
N GLY A 141 16.16 -1.89 -6.99
CA GLY A 141 15.71 -0.75 -7.80
C GLY A 141 14.19 -0.66 -7.97
N PHE A 142 13.47 -1.67 -7.46
CA PHE A 142 12.19 -1.50 -6.78
C PHE A 142 12.46 -1.11 -5.33
#